data_AF-A0A4U0GSK9-F1
#
_entry.id   AF-A0A4U0GSK9-F1
#
_cell.length_a   1.000
_cell.length_b   1.000
_cell.length_c   1.000
_cell.angle_alpha   90.00
_cell.angle_beta   90.00
_cell.angle_gamma   90.00
#
_symmetry.space_group_name_H-M   'P 1'
#
loop_
_entity.id
_entity.type
_entity.pdbx_description
1 polymer ?
#
loop_
_entity_poly.entity_id
_entity_poly.type
_entity_poly.pdbx_seq_one_letter_code
_entity_poly.pdbx_strand_id
1 'polypeptide(L)'
;MNQPKTLLLSVFSGGGGTARYGDFVVVRLSAGAFAASSQEFNMTQNWARARVSSGNAQRDRSTFTDHFETLLARSGCGIATKGSRPLLKRIVEGLKQMNIDLSEWSIPANINESVEVQRRTPATDRTVVATPSTPEKPTP
;
A
#
# COMPACT_ATOMS: atom_id res chain seq x y z
N MET A 1 8.27 -34.48 8.23
CA MET A 1 7.40 -33.89 7.20
C MET A 1 7.55 -32.37 7.24
N ASN A 2 8.16 -31.77 6.22
CA ASN A 2 8.26 -30.31 6.10
C ASN A 2 6.94 -29.80 5.51
N GLN A 3 6.02 -29.31 6.35
CA GLN A 3 4.83 -28.62 5.86
C GLN A 3 5.25 -27.42 5.00
N PRO A 4 4.65 -27.20 3.81
CA PRO A 4 4.98 -26.05 3.00
C PRO A 4 4.66 -24.78 3.79
N LYS A 5 5.67 -23.94 4.01
CA LYS A 5 5.48 -22.65 4.67
C LYS A 5 4.59 -21.78 3.78
N THR A 6 3.46 -21.33 4.32
CA THR A 6 2.59 -20.39 3.62
C THR A 6 3.22 -19.00 3.60
N LEU A 7 2.82 -18.17 2.64
CA LEU A 7 3.25 -16.78 2.55
C LEU A 7 2.94 -16.04 3.84
N LEU A 8 1.75 -16.24 4.42
CA LEU A 8 1.37 -15.64 5.69
C LEU A 8 2.34 -16.01 6.83
N LEU A 9 2.72 -17.29 6.94
CA LEU A 9 3.64 -17.74 7.98
C LEU A 9 5.03 -17.13 7.81
N SER A 10 5.49 -17.00 6.56
CA SER A 10 6.76 -16.37 6.23
C SER A 10 6.77 -14.87 6.55
N VAL A 11 5.67 -14.16 6.27
CA VAL A 11 5.52 -12.72 6.57
C VAL A 11 5.71 -12.42 8.06
N PHE A 12 5.05 -13.21 8.92
CA PHE A 12 5.11 -13.06 10.37
C PHE A 12 6.30 -13.76 11.04
N SER A 13 7.15 -14.44 10.26
CA SER A 13 8.37 -15.03 10.79
C SER A 13 9.26 -13.95 11.38
N GLY A 14 9.83 -14.20 12.57
CA GLY A 14 10.66 -13.24 13.29
C GLY A 14 9.90 -12.30 14.24
N GLY A 15 8.77 -12.73 14.80
CA GLY A 15 8.07 -12.01 15.88
C GLY A 15 7.01 -11.01 15.40
N GLY A 16 6.46 -11.21 14.20
CA GLY A 16 5.33 -10.41 13.73
C GLY A 16 4.00 -10.85 14.35
N GLY A 17 3.03 -9.94 14.41
CA GLY A 17 1.70 -10.20 14.96
C GLY A 17 0.68 -9.16 14.50
N THR A 18 -0.58 -9.34 14.89
CA THR A 18 -1.65 -8.42 14.54
C THR A 18 -2.50 -8.06 15.75
N ALA A 19 -2.93 -6.81 15.81
CA ALA A 19 -3.84 -6.28 16.82
C ALA A 19 -5.06 -5.68 16.13
N ARG A 20 -6.27 -6.15 16.46
CA ARG A 20 -7.53 -5.72 15.82
C ARG A 20 -8.27 -4.78 16.76
N TYR A 21 -8.74 -3.65 16.22
CA TYR A 21 -9.42 -2.58 16.93
C TYR A 21 -10.77 -2.26 16.28
N GLY A 22 -11.62 -3.29 16.14
CA GLY A 22 -12.92 -3.17 15.46
C GLY A 22 -12.76 -2.95 13.95
N ASP A 23 -12.71 -1.68 13.54
CA ASP A 23 -12.72 -1.26 12.13
C ASP A 23 -11.35 -1.30 11.44
N PHE A 24 -10.25 -1.28 12.22
CA PHE A 24 -8.89 -1.35 11.68
C PHE A 24 -8.04 -2.40 12.40
N VAL A 25 -6.97 -2.82 11.74
CA VAL A 25 -5.98 -3.77 12.26
C VAL A 25 -4.60 -3.15 12.15
N VAL A 26 -3.86 -3.18 13.25
CA VAL A 26 -2.43 -2.88 13.29
C VAL A 26 -1.66 -4.18 13.10
N VAL A 27 -0.89 -4.23 12.03
CA VAL A 27 -0.01 -5.35 11.68
C VAL A 27 1.41 -4.97 12.08
N ARG A 28 2.03 -5.76 12.94
CA ARG A 28 3.43 -5.65 13.32
C ARG A 28 4.21 -6.74 12.60
N LEU A 29 5.25 -6.34 11.89
CA LEU A 29 6.22 -7.18 11.21
C LEU A 29 7.59 -6.99 11.87
N SER A 30 8.56 -7.85 11.57
CA SER A 30 9.92 -7.67 12.11
C SER A 30 10.60 -6.40 11.58
N ALA A 31 10.20 -5.91 10.40
CA ALA A 31 10.76 -4.72 9.76
C ALA A 31 10.00 -3.43 10.12
N GLY A 32 8.89 -3.52 10.85
CA GLY A 32 8.09 -2.37 11.29
C GLY A 32 6.60 -2.67 11.39
N ALA A 33 5.75 -1.64 11.31
CA ALA A 33 4.32 -1.82 11.50
C ALA A 33 3.51 -1.00 10.50
N PHE A 34 2.29 -1.44 10.22
CA PHE A 34 1.32 -0.68 9.44
C PHE A 34 -0.10 -0.92 9.96
N ALA A 35 -1.02 -0.03 9.63
CA ALA A 35 -2.43 -0.13 9.96
C ALA A 35 -3.25 -0.20 8.66
N ALA A 36 -4.22 -1.10 8.60
CA ALA A 36 -5.10 -1.28 7.46
C ALA A 36 -6.54 -1.49 7.94
N SER A 37 -7.50 -1.45 7.03
CA SER A 37 -8.89 -1.78 7.38
C SER A 37 -9.03 -3.25 7.76
N SER A 38 -9.93 -3.56 8.70
CA SER A 38 -10.19 -4.94 9.11
C SER A 38 -10.67 -5.82 7.95
N GLN A 39 -11.48 -5.27 7.05
CA GLN A 39 -12.00 -6.00 5.89
C GLN A 39 -10.89 -6.41 4.93
N GLU A 40 -10.06 -5.44 4.53
CA GLU A 40 -8.96 -5.66 3.60
C GLU A 40 -7.90 -6.59 4.19
N PHE A 41 -7.60 -6.43 5.50
CA PHE A 41 -6.72 -7.36 6.20
C PHE A 41 -7.23 -8.79 6.15
N ASN A 42 -8.53 -9.04 6.38
CA ASN A 42 -9.07 -10.41 6.30
C ASN A 42 -8.96 -11.00 4.89
N MET A 43 -9.23 -10.20 3.84
CA MET A 43 -9.09 -10.62 2.45
C MET A 43 -7.64 -10.99 2.12
N THR A 44 -6.70 -10.09 2.44
CA THR A 44 -5.26 -10.28 2.19
C THR A 44 -4.71 -11.43 3.03
N GLN A 45 -5.16 -11.61 4.27
CA GLN A 45 -4.76 -12.72 5.12
C GLN A 45 -5.18 -14.07 4.53
N ASN A 46 -6.41 -14.20 4.03
CA ASN A 46 -6.89 -15.43 3.43
C ASN A 46 -6.16 -15.77 2.13
N TRP A 47 -5.91 -14.75 1.30
CA TRP A 47 -5.06 -14.87 0.11
C TRP A 47 -3.64 -15.35 0.45
N ALA A 48 -3.02 -14.78 1.48
CA ALA A 48 -1.66 -15.12 1.89
C ALA A 48 -1.56 -16.53 2.50
N ARG A 49 -2.63 -17.03 3.12
CA ARG A 49 -2.70 -18.42 3.62
C ARG A 49 -2.74 -19.43 2.48
N ALA A 50 -3.40 -19.09 1.38
CA ALA A 50 -3.53 -19.97 0.22
C ALA A 50 -2.26 -20.01 -0.66
N ARG A 51 -1.26 -19.15 -0.40
CA ARG A 51 -0.03 -19.06 -1.19
C ARG A 51 1.16 -19.70 -0.50
N VAL A 52 2.00 -20.33 -1.30
CA VAL A 52 3.30 -20.87 -0.87
C VAL A 52 4.28 -19.71 -0.72
N SER A 53 5.09 -19.74 0.35
CA SER A 53 6.17 -18.78 0.57
C SER A 53 7.22 -18.87 -0.53
N SER A 54 7.81 -17.74 -0.90
CA SER A 54 8.97 -17.71 -1.81
C SER A 54 10.28 -18.23 -1.18
N GLY A 55 10.25 -18.60 0.11
CA GLY A 55 11.44 -18.97 0.89
C GLY A 55 12.22 -17.76 1.42
N ASN A 56 11.86 -16.54 1.01
CA ASN A 56 12.46 -15.30 1.50
C ASN A 56 11.41 -14.44 2.20
N ALA A 57 11.53 -14.33 3.53
CA ALA A 57 10.58 -13.57 4.36
C ALA A 57 10.48 -12.09 3.96
N GLN A 58 11.57 -11.46 3.52
CA GLN A 58 11.53 -10.06 3.12
C GLN A 58 10.73 -9.86 1.83
N ARG A 59 10.95 -10.73 0.84
CA ARG A 59 10.18 -10.73 -0.41
C ARG A 59 8.69 -11.01 -0.17
N ASP A 60 8.40 -11.97 0.71
CA ASP A 60 7.03 -12.32 1.08
C ASP A 60 6.33 -11.16 1.79
N ARG A 61 7.03 -10.41 2.66
CA ARG A 61 6.52 -9.18 3.29
C ARG A 61 6.22 -8.10 2.26
N SER A 62 7.14 -7.83 1.33
CA SER A 62 6.89 -6.86 0.25
C SER A 62 5.64 -7.25 -0.55
N THR A 63 5.55 -8.53 -0.93
CA THR A 63 4.40 -9.06 -1.68
C THR A 63 3.10 -8.96 -0.88
N PHE A 64 3.16 -9.19 0.43
CA PHE A 64 2.03 -9.05 1.33
C PHE A 64 1.57 -7.59 1.46
N THR A 65 2.50 -6.65 1.67
CA THR A 65 2.20 -5.22 1.78
C THR A 65 1.73 -4.62 0.45
N ASP A 66 2.20 -5.15 -0.68
CA ASP A 66 1.77 -4.71 -2.00
C ASP A 66 0.31 -5.05 -2.30
N HIS A 67 -0.21 -6.14 -1.72
CA HIS A 67 -1.58 -6.56 -1.91
C HIS A 67 -2.63 -5.65 -1.25
N PHE A 68 -2.21 -4.82 -0.28
CA PHE A 68 -3.08 -3.80 0.29
C PHE A 68 -3.20 -2.62 -0.67
N GLU A 69 -4.43 -2.20 -0.93
CA GLU A 69 -4.79 -0.94 -1.56
C GLU A 69 -4.66 0.22 -0.56
N THR A 70 -5.12 0.06 0.68
CA THR A 70 -5.07 1.10 1.72
C THR A 70 -4.35 0.64 2.98
N LEU A 71 -3.22 1.28 3.26
CA LEU A 71 -2.46 1.08 4.49
C LEU A 71 -1.76 2.37 4.94
N LEU A 72 -1.73 2.58 6.25
CA LEU A 72 -0.96 3.62 6.91
C LEU A 72 0.30 2.99 7.50
N ALA A 73 1.49 3.38 7.05
CA ALA A 73 2.74 2.82 7.52
C ALA A 73 3.29 3.56 8.76
N ARG A 74 3.99 2.83 9.62
CA ARG A 74 4.82 3.44 10.68
C ARG A 74 6.07 4.05 10.06
N SER A 75 6.52 5.19 10.55
CA SER A 75 7.72 5.87 10.05
C SER A 75 8.96 4.98 10.20
N GLY A 76 9.85 5.01 9.21
CA GLY A 76 11.13 4.28 9.23
C GLY A 76 11.08 2.78 8.90
N CYS A 77 9.92 2.22 8.51
CA CYS A 77 9.80 0.78 8.23
C CYS A 77 9.98 0.36 6.76
N GLY A 78 10.29 1.29 5.86
CA GLY A 78 10.43 1.01 4.42
C GLY A 78 9.12 0.66 3.70
N ILE A 79 7.98 0.72 4.38
CA ILE A 79 6.65 0.57 3.79
C ILE A 79 6.10 1.97 3.53
N ALA A 80 5.58 2.21 2.33
CA ALA A 80 4.95 3.47 1.98
C ALA A 80 3.47 3.47 2.38
N THR A 81 3.01 4.56 3.02
CA THR A 81 1.59 4.83 3.20
C THR A 81 0.91 4.99 1.84
N LYS A 82 -0.19 4.28 1.60
CA LYS A 82 -0.97 4.33 0.35
C LYS A 82 -2.46 4.14 0.61
N GLY A 83 -3.29 4.55 -0.34
CA GLY A 83 -4.72 4.31 -0.35
C GLY A 83 -5.59 5.56 -0.34
N SER A 84 -6.87 5.35 -0.08
CA SER A 84 -7.90 6.39 -0.16
C SER A 84 -7.93 7.27 1.09
N ARG A 85 -8.03 8.59 0.91
CA ARG A 85 -8.00 9.57 2.03
C ARG A 85 -9.08 9.35 3.09
N PRO A 86 -10.36 9.09 2.74
CA PRO A 86 -11.41 8.83 3.73
C PRO A 86 -11.12 7.61 4.60
N LEU A 87 -10.52 6.56 4.02
CA LEU A 87 -10.15 5.36 4.76
C LEU A 87 -8.93 5.61 5.66
N LEU A 88 -7.92 6.31 5.15
CA LEU A 88 -6.76 6.71 5.96
C LEU A 88 -7.20 7.61 7.13
N LYS A 89 -8.13 8.54 6.91
CA LYS A 89 -8.68 9.39 7.97
C LYS A 89 -9.35 8.57 9.07
N ARG A 90 -10.18 7.58 8.71
CA ARG A 90 -10.81 6.66 9.68
C ARG A 90 -9.77 5.85 10.47
N ILE A 91 -8.71 5.39 9.81
CA ILE A 91 -7.62 4.68 10.49
C ILE A 91 -6.91 5.61 11.48
N VAL A 92 -6.59 6.85 11.09
CA VAL A 92 -5.95 7.84 11.97
C VAL A 92 -6.85 8.21 13.15
N GLU A 93 -8.15 8.40 12.93
CA GLU A 93 -9.13 8.64 14.00
C GLU A 93 -9.19 7.45 14.96
N GLY A 94 -9.19 6.23 14.44
CA GLY A 94 -9.12 5.01 15.25
C GLY A 94 -7.84 4.91 16.08
N LEU A 95 -6.69 5.25 15.49
CA LEU A 95 -5.41 5.30 16.23
C LEU A 95 -5.45 6.33 17.38
N LYS A 96 -6.04 7.51 17.14
CA LYS A 96 -6.25 8.52 18.20
C LYS A 96 -7.14 8.00 19.31
N GLN A 97 -8.25 7.34 18.98
CA GLN A 97 -9.18 6.77 19.95
C GLN A 97 -8.53 5.70 20.81
N MET A 98 -7.59 4.93 20.25
CA MET A 98 -6.82 3.93 20.97
C MET A 98 -5.61 4.50 21.74
N ASN A 99 -5.47 5.83 21.80
CA ASN A 99 -4.36 6.53 22.43
C ASN A 99 -2.98 6.08 21.91
N ILE A 100 -2.92 5.73 20.62
CA ILE A 100 -1.67 5.37 19.93
C ILE A 100 -1.00 6.66 19.45
N ASP A 101 0.29 6.80 19.76
CA ASP A 101 1.05 7.97 19.31
C ASP A 101 1.12 8.00 17.78
N LEU A 102 0.66 9.12 17.21
CA LEU A 102 0.64 9.38 15.78
C LEU A 102 1.97 9.90 15.23
N SER A 103 2.85 10.42 16.10
CA SER A 103 4.16 10.94 15.68
C SER A 103 5.02 9.88 15.01
N GLU A 104 4.81 8.63 15.40
CA GLU A 104 5.48 7.47 14.86
C GLU A 104 4.91 6.99 13.53
N TRP A 105 3.82 7.59 13.02
CA TRP A 105 3.15 7.15 11.80
C TRP A 105 3.35 8.12 10.65
N SER A 106 3.49 7.58 9.44
CA SER A 106 3.66 8.37 8.22
C SER A 106 2.30 8.83 7.69
N ILE A 107 1.77 9.91 8.29
CA ILE A 107 0.48 10.51 7.95
C ILE A 107 0.66 11.52 6.81
N PRO A 108 -0.08 11.41 5.69
CA PRO A 108 -0.04 12.40 4.61
C PRO A 108 -0.50 13.79 5.10
N ALA A 109 0.26 14.85 4.80
CA ALA A 109 -0.01 16.21 5.26
C ALA A 109 -1.42 16.74 4.90
N ASN A 110 -2.01 16.24 3.80
CA ASN A 110 -3.32 16.69 3.30
C ASN A 110 -4.46 15.71 3.61
N ILE A 111 -4.40 14.99 4.73
CA ILE A 111 -5.44 14.01 5.08
C ILE A 111 -6.79 14.66 5.44
N ASN A 112 -6.77 15.92 5.89
CA ASN A 112 -7.96 16.72 6.21
C ASN A 112 -8.44 17.60 5.07
N GLU A 113 -7.55 17.90 4.11
CA GLU A 113 -7.89 18.62 2.89
C GLU A 113 -8.44 17.61 1.87
N SER A 114 -9.73 17.71 1.55
CA SER A 114 -10.35 16.95 0.47
C SER A 114 -9.83 17.44 -0.90
N VAL A 115 -8.57 17.18 -1.22
CA VAL A 115 -8.08 17.40 -2.58
C VAL A 115 -8.42 16.15 -3.37
N GLU A 116 -9.38 16.29 -4.28
CA GLU A 116 -9.60 15.37 -5.38
C GLU A 116 -8.24 15.05 -6.01
N VAL A 117 -7.76 13.83 -5.80
CA VAL A 117 -6.60 13.35 -6.53
C VAL A 117 -7.10 13.14 -7.96
N GLN A 118 -6.90 14.13 -8.82
CA GLN A 118 -6.92 13.92 -10.26
C GLN A 118 -5.91 12.81 -10.53
N ARG A 119 -6.42 11.59 -10.72
CA ARG A 119 -5.63 10.49 -11.27
C ARG A 119 -5.04 11.04 -12.56
N ARG A 120 -3.72 11.24 -12.61
CA ARG A 120 -3.03 11.34 -13.90
C ARG A 120 -3.30 10.02 -14.59
N THR A 121 -4.23 10.03 -15.54
CA THR A 121 -4.34 9.01 -16.56
C THR A 121 -2.94 8.85 -17.15
N PRO A 122 -2.37 7.63 -17.20
CA PRO A 122 -1.11 7.45 -17.90
C PRO A 122 -1.35 7.92 -19.34
N ALA A 123 -0.59 8.93 -19.75
CA ALA A 123 -0.63 9.44 -21.10
C ALA A 123 -0.33 8.28 -22.04
N THR A 124 -1.33 7.87 -22.81
CA THR A 124 -1.15 7.02 -23.97
C THR A 124 -0.20 7.76 -24.91
N ASP A 125 1.04 7.30 -24.93
CA ASP A 125 1.98 7.55 -26.02
C ASP A 125 1.35 7.00 -27.31
N ARG A 126 0.70 7.89 -28.05
CA ARG A 126 0.52 7.71 -29.49
C ARG A 126 1.41 8.75 -30.14
N THR A 127 2.65 8.34 -30.35
CA THR A 127 3.55 8.85 -31.38
C THR A 127 2.76 9.08 -32.68
N VAL A 128 2.38 10.33 -32.97
CA VAL A 128 1.95 10.76 -34.30
C VAL A 128 3.23 11.17 -35.02
N VAL A 129 3.72 10.28 -35.89
CA VAL A 129 4.72 10.61 -36.90
C VAL A 129 4.06 11.60 -37.86
N ALA A 130 4.31 12.89 -37.67
CA ALA A 130 4.05 13.92 -38.65
C ALA A 130 5.32 14.12 -39.49
N THR A 131 5.30 13.60 -40.71
CA THR A 131 6.34 13.85 -41.72
C THR A 131 6.31 15.34 -42.11
N PRO A 132 7.45 16.04 -42.19
CA PRO A 132 7.50 17.48 -42.46
C PRO A 132 7.23 17.80 -43.94
N SER A 133 6.30 18.74 -44.20
CA SER A 133 6.14 19.38 -45.51
C SER A 133 7.14 20.52 -45.66
N THR A 134 8.07 20.39 -46.61
CA THR A 134 9.00 21.45 -47.06
C THR A 134 8.29 22.39 -48.04
N PRO A 135 8.59 23.71 -48.07
CA PRO A 135 7.80 24.74 -48.72
C PRO A 135 8.31 25.10 -50.12
N GLU A 136 7.42 25.50 -51.05
CA GLU A 136 7.84 26.26 -52.23
C GLU A 136 6.68 27.08 -52.84
N LYS A 137 6.87 28.40 -52.89
CA LYS A 137 6.21 29.40 -53.77
C LYS A 137 7.29 29.70 -54.85
N PRO A 138 7.03 30.05 -56.14
CA PRO A 138 6.12 31.12 -56.57
C PRO A 138 5.44 30.95 -57.96
N THR A 139 4.73 32.01 -58.36
CA THR A 139 3.96 32.34 -59.58
C THR A 139 4.64 32.00 -60.92
N PRO A 140 3.87 31.93 -62.03
CA PRO A 140 3.72 33.13 -62.89
C PRO A 140 2.29 33.61 -63.11
#